data_AF-A0A5D9CMB3-F1
#
_entry.id   AF-A0A5D9CMB3-F1
#
_cell.length_a   1.000
_cell.length_b   1.000
_cell.length_c   1.000
_cell.angle_alpha   90.00
_cell.angle_beta   90.00
_cell.angle_gamma   90.00
#
_symmetry.space_group_name_H-M   'P 1'
#
loop_
_entity.id
_entity.type
_entity.pdbx_description
1 polymer ?
#
loop_
_entity_poly.entity_id
_entity_poly.type
_entity_poly.pdbx_seq_one_letter_code
_entity_poly.pdbx_strand_id
1 'polypeptide(L)'
;MSSRDPAKPVVFIGGPALLVRSSEKTALCDVGVVVCRPEYLRLSTNQDGKGQLLAAQHVNIWWILRQHPYLPNFWEVLSVLDRMEIMSARGGTSHIAALFEKVQGRPISRQQVSALAQQHDYMKLIPRNGGARDILAPKVIALLWGQRDRSLIEQLGLGPVTADEFISFRPLKADDVRLFRNACHID
;
A
#
# COMPACT_ATOMS: atom_id res chain seq x y z
N MET A 1 15.37 -24.65 1.00
CA MET A 1 14.27 -23.67 0.76
C MET A 1 14.11 -23.52 -0.75
N SER A 2 12.98 -23.98 -1.29
CA SER A 2 12.74 -24.06 -2.73
C SER A 2 12.71 -22.67 -3.36
N SER A 3 13.74 -22.32 -4.13
CA SER A 3 13.72 -21.18 -5.04
C SER A 3 12.77 -21.52 -6.18
N ARG A 4 11.49 -21.13 -6.05
CA ARG A 4 10.61 -21.14 -7.21
C ARG A 4 11.21 -20.19 -8.25
N ASP A 5 11.61 -20.73 -9.38
CA ASP A 5 11.86 -19.95 -10.59
C ASP A 5 10.71 -18.96 -10.79
N PRO A 6 10.98 -17.70 -11.16
CA PRO A 6 9.91 -16.75 -11.42
C PRO A 6 8.96 -17.31 -12.49
N ALA A 7 7.66 -17.13 -12.27
CA ALA A 7 6.63 -17.58 -13.20
C ALA A 7 6.92 -17.01 -14.60
N LYS A 8 7.07 -17.89 -15.59
CA LYS A 8 7.33 -17.49 -16.97
C LYS A 8 6.05 -16.91 -17.58
N PRO A 9 6.12 -15.77 -18.29
CA PRO A 9 4.94 -15.14 -18.84
C PRO A 9 4.30 -16.05 -19.90
N VAL A 10 2.98 -16.24 -19.79
CA VAL A 10 2.16 -16.97 -20.76
C VAL A 10 1.62 -15.97 -21.76
N VAL A 11 1.87 -16.21 -23.05
CA VAL A 11 1.53 -15.30 -24.15
C VAL A 11 0.87 -16.07 -25.29
N PHE A 12 0.04 -15.38 -26.08
CA PHE A 12 -0.57 -15.94 -27.28
C PHE A 12 0.42 -15.96 -28.42
N ILE A 13 0.36 -17.03 -29.23
CA ILE A 13 1.24 -17.21 -30.39
C ILE A 13 0.83 -16.23 -31.50
N GLY A 14 1.82 -15.68 -32.20
CA GLY A 14 1.64 -14.95 -33.47
C GLY A 14 1.37 -13.45 -33.34
N GLY A 15 1.09 -12.94 -32.13
CA GLY A 15 0.83 -11.51 -31.89
C GLY A 15 1.92 -10.82 -31.08
N PRO A 16 1.93 -9.47 -31.04
CA PRO A 16 2.67 -8.72 -30.03
C PRO A 16 2.06 -8.95 -28.65
N ALA A 17 2.91 -9.09 -27.64
CA ALA A 17 2.51 -9.16 -26.24
C ALA A 17 3.20 -8.08 -25.41
N LEU A 18 2.44 -7.45 -24.52
CA LEU A 18 2.97 -6.58 -23.48
C LEU A 18 3.35 -7.43 -22.27
N LEU A 19 4.63 -7.40 -21.92
CA LEU A 19 5.17 -8.03 -20.73
C LEU A 19 5.25 -6.99 -19.62
N VAL A 20 4.60 -7.30 -18.50
CA VAL A 20 4.65 -6.49 -17.29
C VAL A 20 5.15 -7.37 -16.15
N ARG A 21 6.23 -6.95 -15.50
CA ARG A 21 6.74 -7.56 -14.27
C ARG A 21 6.86 -6.48 -13.22
N SER A 22 6.30 -6.71 -12.05
CA SER A 22 6.53 -5.91 -10.86
C SER A 22 7.12 -6.78 -9.75
N SER A 23 8.00 -6.19 -8.96
CA SER A 23 8.49 -6.76 -7.72
C SER A 23 8.18 -5.77 -6.61
N GLU A 24 7.19 -6.11 -5.77
CA GLU A 24 6.86 -5.32 -4.59
C GLU A 24 8.11 -5.17 -3.73
N LYS A 25 8.75 -6.29 -3.34
CA LYS A 25 9.91 -6.29 -2.45
C LYS A 25 11.04 -5.32 -2.82
N THR A 26 11.26 -5.10 -4.11
CA THR A 26 12.34 -4.21 -4.61
C THR A 26 11.81 -2.86 -5.10
N ALA A 27 10.50 -2.68 -5.17
CA ALA A 27 9.82 -1.56 -5.80
C ALA A 27 10.32 -1.29 -7.23
N LEU A 28 10.63 -2.36 -7.98
CA LEU A 28 11.10 -2.29 -9.37
C LEU A 28 10.06 -2.91 -10.31
N CYS A 29 9.92 -2.31 -11.49
CA CYS A 29 9.12 -2.86 -12.58
C CYS A 29 9.91 -2.98 -13.88
N ASP A 30 9.48 -3.91 -14.72
CA ASP A 30 9.85 -3.98 -16.13
C ASP A 30 8.57 -3.95 -16.97
N VAL A 31 8.62 -3.20 -18.07
CA VAL A 31 7.58 -3.17 -19.09
C VAL A 31 8.26 -3.31 -20.44
N GLY A 32 7.84 -4.29 -21.23
CA GLY A 32 8.43 -4.52 -22.55
C GLY A 32 7.44 -5.14 -23.51
N VAL A 33 7.78 -5.08 -24.79
CA VAL A 33 6.97 -5.66 -25.88
C VAL A 33 7.80 -6.72 -26.58
N VAL A 34 7.16 -7.85 -26.89
CA VAL A 34 7.76 -8.92 -27.69
C VAL A 34 6.76 -9.41 -28.71
N VAL A 35 7.22 -9.74 -29.92
CA VAL A 35 6.40 -10.46 -30.90
C VAL A 35 6.53 -11.95 -30.61
N CYS A 36 5.43 -12.59 -30.24
CA CYS A 36 5.38 -13.97 -29.75
C CYS A 36 5.47 -14.98 -30.88
N ARG A 37 6.67 -15.14 -31.43
CA ARG A 37 6.95 -16.13 -32.48
C ARG A 37 6.98 -17.54 -31.88
N PRO A 38 6.52 -18.58 -32.60
CA PRO A 38 6.53 -19.96 -32.11
C PRO A 38 7.90 -20.42 -31.57
N GLU A 39 8.99 -20.02 -32.23
CA GLU A 39 10.36 -20.33 -31.84
C GLU A 39 10.79 -19.69 -30.50
N TYR A 40 10.09 -18.66 -30.05
CA TYR A 40 10.37 -18.00 -28.77
C TYR A 40 9.69 -18.67 -27.59
N LEU A 41 8.73 -19.57 -27.87
CA LEU A 41 7.82 -20.09 -26.89
C LEU A 41 8.06 -21.57 -26.63
N ARG A 42 8.03 -21.96 -25.37
CA ARG A 42 7.73 -23.33 -25.00
C ARG A 42 6.24 -23.52 -25.19
N LEU A 43 5.87 -24.23 -26.25
CA LEU A 43 4.48 -24.58 -26.53
C LEU A 43 3.95 -25.44 -25.39
N SER A 44 2.79 -25.08 -24.86
CA SER A 44 2.08 -25.95 -23.93
C SER A 44 1.32 -27.02 -24.72
N THR A 45 1.09 -28.18 -24.11
CA THR A 45 0.29 -29.26 -24.71
C THR A 45 -1.21 -28.91 -24.80
N ASN A 46 -1.63 -27.76 -24.26
CA ASN A 46 -3.02 -27.33 -24.25
C ASN A 46 -3.39 -26.64 -25.58
N GLN A 47 -4.60 -26.94 -26.07
CA GLN A 47 -5.15 -26.42 -27.34
C GLN A 47 -5.54 -24.93 -27.29
N ASP A 48 -5.20 -24.21 -26.22
CA ASP A 48 -5.61 -22.83 -25.97
C ASP A 48 -4.68 -21.78 -26.61
N GLY A 49 -3.73 -22.20 -27.46
CA GLY A 49 -2.88 -21.30 -28.26
C GLY A 49 -1.90 -20.47 -27.43
N LYS A 50 -1.64 -20.91 -26.20
CA LYS A 50 -0.78 -20.24 -25.23
C LYS A 50 0.58 -20.94 -25.11
N GLY A 51 1.63 -20.14 -25.11
CA GLY A 51 3.01 -20.59 -24.90
C GLY A 51 3.69 -19.83 -23.78
N GLN A 52 4.70 -20.42 -23.17
CA GLN A 52 5.57 -19.74 -22.20
C GLN A 52 6.79 -19.18 -22.89
N LEU A 53 7.09 -17.90 -22.70
CA LEU A 53 8.32 -17.32 -23.26
C LEU A 53 9.57 -17.99 -22.69
N LEU A 54 10.47 -18.42 -23.58
CA LEU A 54 11.74 -19.03 -23.20
C LEU A 54 12.69 -17.95 -22.64
N ALA A 55 13.39 -18.27 -21.54
CA ALA A 55 14.31 -17.35 -20.89
C ALA A 55 15.43 -16.85 -21.82
N ALA A 56 15.96 -17.72 -22.69
CA ALA A 56 16.97 -17.37 -23.69
C ALA A 56 16.49 -16.31 -24.70
N GLN A 57 15.17 -16.19 -24.86
CA GLN A 57 14.53 -15.32 -25.86
C GLN A 57 14.16 -13.96 -25.28
N HIS A 58 14.49 -13.70 -24.00
CA HIS A 58 14.31 -12.40 -23.38
C HIS A 58 15.14 -11.29 -24.05
N VAL A 59 16.18 -11.65 -24.81
CA VAL A 59 16.97 -10.72 -25.64
C VAL A 59 16.14 -10.07 -26.75
N ASN A 60 15.03 -10.70 -27.17
CA ASN A 60 14.14 -10.19 -28.20
C ASN A 60 13.03 -9.29 -27.66
N ILE A 61 13.04 -9.00 -26.36
CA ILE A 61 12.08 -8.09 -25.74
C ILE A 61 12.57 -6.65 -25.94
N TRP A 62 11.72 -5.82 -26.52
CA TRP A 62 11.94 -4.38 -26.54
C TRP A 62 11.46 -3.78 -25.23
N TRP A 63 12.39 -3.41 -24.35
CA TRP A 63 12.07 -2.85 -23.03
C TRP A 63 11.72 -1.36 -23.14
N ILE A 64 10.52 -1.01 -22.66
CA ILE A 64 10.09 0.37 -22.44
C ILE A 64 10.60 0.83 -21.07
N LEU A 65 10.44 -0.02 -20.05
CA LEU A 65 10.98 0.16 -18.70
C LEU A 65 11.75 -1.09 -18.30
N ARG A 66 12.93 -0.92 -17.71
CA ARG A 66 13.74 -2.04 -17.21
C ARG A 66 14.35 -1.68 -15.86
N GLN A 67 14.06 -2.50 -14.86
CA GLN A 67 14.43 -2.28 -13.45
C GLN A 67 14.08 -0.87 -13.00
N HIS A 68 12.95 -0.35 -13.49
CA HIS A 68 12.55 1.02 -13.23
C HIS A 68 11.93 1.10 -11.83
N PRO A 69 12.39 2.02 -10.96
CA PRO A 69 11.80 2.19 -9.65
C PRO A 69 10.36 2.70 -9.75
N TYR A 70 9.48 2.21 -8.88
CA TYR A 70 8.16 2.77 -8.67
C TYR A 70 7.95 3.04 -7.18
N LEU A 71 6.89 3.75 -6.84
CA LEU A 71 6.58 4.05 -5.43
C LEU A 71 6.40 2.72 -4.67
N PRO A 72 7.22 2.46 -3.63
CA PRO A 72 7.09 1.25 -2.83
C PRO A 72 5.68 1.14 -2.28
N ASN A 73 5.17 -0.08 -2.16
CA ASN A 73 3.93 -0.30 -1.45
C ASN A 73 4.10 0.19 -0.01
N PHE A 74 3.17 1.01 0.48
CA PHE A 74 3.22 1.54 1.85
C PHE A 74 3.39 0.42 2.91
N TRP A 75 2.80 -0.75 2.66
CA TRP A 75 2.94 -1.94 3.50
C TRP A 75 4.36 -2.50 3.57
N GLU A 76 5.19 -2.27 2.56
CA GLU A 76 6.57 -2.75 2.55
C GLU A 76 7.53 -1.82 3.28
N VAL A 77 7.13 -0.57 3.49
CA VAL A 77 7.83 0.35 4.38
C VAL A 77 7.70 -0.09 5.84
N LEU A 78 6.66 -0.87 6.17
CA LEU A 78 6.46 -1.41 7.51
C LEU A 78 7.29 -2.68 7.74
N SER A 79 7.90 -2.75 8.93
CA SER A 79 8.62 -3.94 9.35
C SER A 79 7.69 -5.17 9.34
N VAL A 80 8.26 -6.37 9.18
CA VAL A 80 7.48 -7.62 9.24
C VAL A 80 6.77 -7.73 10.59
N LEU A 81 7.43 -7.32 11.68
CA LEU A 81 6.87 -7.31 13.02
C LEU A 81 5.66 -6.37 13.12
N ASP A 82 5.79 -5.12 12.64
CA ASP A 82 4.68 -4.17 12.68
C ASP A 82 3.49 -4.65 11.85
N ARG A 83 3.73 -5.26 10.67
CA ARG A 83 2.67 -5.87 9.87
C ARG A 83 1.97 -6.99 10.62
N MET A 84 2.72 -7.88 11.26
CA MET A 84 2.14 -8.97 12.03
C MET A 84 1.32 -8.46 13.21
N GLU A 85 1.81 -7.46 13.94
CA GLU A 85 1.09 -6.85 15.05
C GLU A 85 -0.20 -6.18 14.59
N ILE A 86 -0.15 -5.38 13.51
CA ILE A 86 -1.34 -4.76 12.92
C ILE A 86 -2.37 -5.83 12.54
N MET A 87 -1.94 -6.88 11.83
CA MET A 87 -2.84 -7.95 11.38
C MET A 87 -3.36 -8.83 12.54
N SER A 88 -2.63 -8.91 13.65
CA SER A 88 -3.05 -9.67 14.84
C SER A 88 -4.19 -9.02 15.62
N ALA A 89 -4.44 -7.72 15.42
CA ALA A 89 -5.54 -7.04 16.09
C ALA A 89 -6.90 -7.61 15.63
N ARG A 90 -7.89 -7.62 16.52
CA ARG A 90 -9.20 -8.21 16.21
C ARG A 90 -10.12 -7.15 15.58
N GLY A 91 -10.34 -7.27 14.28
CA GLY A 91 -11.32 -6.48 13.52
C GLY A 91 -10.76 -5.18 12.90
N GLY A 92 -11.48 -4.66 11.89
CA GLY A 92 -11.02 -3.53 11.07
C GLY A 92 -10.76 -2.25 11.86
N THR A 93 -11.57 -1.92 12.87
CA THR A 93 -11.32 -0.78 13.77
C THR A 93 -9.98 -0.90 14.49
N SER A 94 -9.67 -2.09 15.02
CA SER A 94 -8.43 -2.37 15.74
C SER A 94 -7.23 -2.37 14.79
N HIS A 95 -7.39 -2.87 13.56
CA HIS A 95 -6.34 -2.80 12.54
C HIS A 95 -5.99 -1.35 12.21
N ILE A 96 -7.01 -0.51 12.00
CA ILE A 96 -6.84 0.92 11.74
C ILE A 96 -6.13 1.61 12.92
N ALA A 97 -6.58 1.35 14.16
CA ALA A 97 -5.94 1.91 15.34
C ALA A 97 -4.47 1.45 15.47
N ALA A 98 -4.18 0.16 15.27
CA ALA A 98 -2.81 -0.35 15.31
C ALA A 98 -1.92 0.27 14.22
N LEU A 99 -2.44 0.45 13.00
CA LEU A 99 -1.73 1.13 11.93
C LEU A 99 -1.35 2.55 12.33
N PHE A 100 -2.34 3.33 12.77
CA PHE A 100 -2.14 4.73 13.15
C PHE A 100 -1.40 4.89 14.47
N GLU A 101 -1.28 3.86 15.30
CA GLU A 101 -0.40 3.85 16.46
C GLU A 101 1.07 3.67 16.05
N LYS A 102 1.34 2.78 15.09
CA LYS A 102 2.69 2.48 14.60
C LYS A 102 3.25 3.54 13.66
N VAL A 103 2.40 4.10 12.80
CA VAL A 103 2.83 5.02 11.75
C VAL A 103 2.44 6.45 12.11
N GLN A 104 3.26 7.09 12.94
CA GLN A 104 3.08 8.49 13.36
C GLN A 104 3.65 9.49 12.34
N GLY A 105 2.99 10.64 12.18
CA GLY A 105 3.50 11.79 11.45
C GLY A 105 3.68 11.58 9.94
N ARG A 106 3.03 10.56 9.37
CA ARG A 106 3.06 10.28 7.93
C ARG A 106 1.63 10.24 7.37
N PRO A 107 1.34 10.97 6.28
CA PRO A 107 0.07 10.85 5.59
C PRO A 107 -0.13 9.42 5.06
N ILE A 108 -1.33 8.87 5.26
CA ILE A 108 -1.77 7.57 4.79
C ILE A 108 -3.04 7.76 3.98
N SER A 109 -3.05 7.27 2.75
CA SER A 109 -4.17 7.48 1.85
C SER A 109 -5.40 6.67 2.26
N ARG A 110 -6.58 7.21 1.94
CA ARG A 110 -7.87 6.52 2.09
C ARG A 110 -7.89 5.12 1.46
N GLN A 111 -7.23 4.95 0.32
CA GLN A 111 -7.13 3.65 -0.35
C GLN A 111 -6.31 2.64 0.49
N GLN A 112 -5.22 3.09 1.12
CA GLN A 112 -4.40 2.24 2.00
C GLN A 112 -5.16 1.84 3.26
N VAL A 113 -5.89 2.77 3.88
CA VAL A 113 -6.75 2.50 5.04
C VAL A 113 -7.88 1.53 4.65
N SER A 114 -8.52 1.73 3.50
CA SER A 114 -9.56 0.85 2.97
C SER A 114 -9.05 -0.57 2.74
N ALA A 115 -7.85 -0.72 2.20
CA ALA A 115 -7.23 -2.02 1.96
C ALA A 115 -6.98 -2.78 3.27
N LEU A 116 -6.66 -2.06 4.35
CA LEU A 116 -6.48 -2.66 5.67
C LEU A 116 -7.81 -3.09 6.31
N ALA A 117 -8.84 -2.24 6.21
CA ALA A 117 -10.10 -2.45 6.91
C ALA A 117 -10.87 -3.69 6.43
N GLN A 118 -10.61 -4.17 5.21
CA GLN A 118 -11.28 -5.30 4.56
C GLN A 118 -12.83 -5.19 4.54
N GLN A 119 -13.37 -3.98 4.68
CA GLN A 119 -14.81 -3.69 4.69
C GLN A 119 -15.11 -2.56 3.70
N HIS A 120 -16.27 -2.65 3.04
CA HIS A 120 -16.71 -1.66 2.03
C HIS A 120 -16.98 -0.28 2.64
N ASP A 121 -17.40 -0.21 3.90
CA ASP A 121 -17.72 1.05 4.60
C ASP A 121 -16.75 1.30 5.77
N TYR A 122 -15.45 1.30 5.46
CA TYR A 122 -14.40 1.46 6.47
C TYR A 122 -14.42 2.83 7.18
N MET A 123 -15.04 3.85 6.57
CA MET A 123 -15.10 5.20 7.15
C MET A 123 -15.90 5.23 8.45
N LYS A 124 -16.83 4.29 8.67
CA LYS A 124 -17.54 4.12 9.94
C LYS A 124 -16.66 3.59 11.08
N LEU A 125 -15.49 3.05 10.75
CA LEU A 125 -14.54 2.48 11.72
C LEU A 125 -13.56 3.52 12.28
N ILE A 126 -13.59 4.77 11.81
CA ILE A 126 -12.65 5.85 12.20
C ILE A 126 -13.18 6.77 13.31
N PRO A 127 -14.43 7.28 13.28
CA PRO A 127 -14.89 8.32 14.21
C PRO A 127 -14.97 7.85 15.68
N ARG A 128 -15.17 8.80 16.61
CA ARG A 128 -15.54 8.49 18.00
C ARG A 128 -16.94 7.83 18.04
N ASN A 129 -17.21 6.98 19.03
CA ASN A 129 -18.36 6.08 19.19
C ASN A 129 -18.21 4.68 18.56
N GLY A 130 -17.15 3.97 18.93
CA GLY A 130 -16.85 2.60 18.50
C GLY A 130 -15.84 2.50 17.36
N GLY A 131 -15.18 3.60 17.00
CA GLY A 131 -14.15 3.64 15.96
C GLY A 131 -12.73 3.79 16.50
N ALA A 132 -11.77 3.92 15.59
CA ALA A 132 -10.34 3.90 15.88
C ALA A 132 -9.91 5.08 16.76
N ARG A 133 -10.61 6.23 16.66
CA ARG A 133 -10.36 7.39 17.52
C ARG A 133 -10.56 7.07 19.01
N ASP A 134 -11.45 6.16 19.38
CA ASP A 134 -11.67 5.80 20.79
C ASP A 134 -10.55 4.90 21.35
N ILE A 135 -9.87 4.16 20.47
CA ILE A 135 -8.71 3.34 20.85
C ILE A 135 -7.45 4.21 21.00
N LEU A 136 -7.34 5.25 20.15
CA LEU A 136 -6.17 6.12 20.07
C LEU A 136 -6.19 7.28 21.06
N ALA A 137 -7.37 7.83 21.38
CA ALA A 137 -7.51 8.99 22.26
C ALA A 137 -6.93 8.75 23.68
N PRO A 138 -7.17 7.61 24.36
CA PRO A 138 -6.56 7.33 25.66
C PRO A 138 -5.03 7.18 25.62
N LYS A 139 -4.48 6.89 24.43
CA LYS A 139 -3.03 6.76 24.19
C LYS A 139 -2.38 8.08 23.83
N VAL A 140 -3.14 9.18 23.89
CA VAL A 140 -2.71 10.53 23.49
C VAL A 140 -2.25 10.53 22.04
N ILE A 141 -3.00 9.88 21.14
CA ILE A 141 -2.73 9.87 19.71
C ILE A 141 -3.94 10.48 19.00
N ALA A 142 -3.73 11.61 18.33
CA ALA A 142 -4.76 12.24 17.52
C ALA A 142 -4.77 11.61 16.11
N LEU A 143 -5.95 11.22 15.63
CA LEU A 143 -6.17 10.78 14.24
C LEU A 143 -6.91 11.86 13.45
N LEU A 144 -6.19 12.52 12.56
CA LEU A 144 -6.63 13.67 11.79
C LEU A 144 -6.92 13.28 10.34
N TRP A 145 -7.92 13.92 9.74
CA TRP A 145 -8.28 13.75 8.33
C TRP A 145 -8.06 15.06 7.58
N GLY A 146 -7.28 15.04 6.50
CA GLY A 146 -6.96 16.24 5.73
C GLY A 146 -8.19 16.99 5.17
N GLN A 147 -9.33 16.32 4.98
CA GLN A 147 -10.57 17.00 4.55
C GLN A 147 -11.21 17.85 5.67
N ARG A 148 -11.14 17.40 6.93
CA ARG A 148 -11.87 18.03 8.06
C ARG A 148 -10.96 18.81 9.00
N ASP A 149 -9.74 18.33 9.19
CA ASP A 149 -8.82 18.78 10.24
C ASP A 149 -7.67 19.62 9.65
N ARG A 150 -7.86 20.17 8.45
CA ARG A 150 -6.81 20.88 7.68
C ARG A 150 -6.16 22.02 8.45
N SER A 151 -6.97 22.88 9.08
CA SER A 151 -6.46 24.01 9.87
C SER A 151 -5.60 23.55 11.05
N LEU A 152 -6.00 22.46 11.73
CA LEU A 152 -5.26 21.89 12.84
C LEU A 152 -3.94 21.24 12.38
N ILE A 153 -3.96 20.54 11.25
CA ILE A 153 -2.77 19.95 10.61
C ILE A 153 -1.75 21.05 10.25
N GLU A 154 -2.22 22.14 9.65
CA GLU A 154 -1.39 23.29 9.27
C GLU A 154 -0.82 23.98 10.52
N GLN A 155 -1.64 24.20 11.56
CA GLN A 155 -1.21 24.83 12.82
C GLN A 155 -0.11 24.02 13.54
N LEU A 156 -0.19 22.69 13.47
CA LEU A 156 0.78 21.79 14.09
C LEU A 156 2.02 21.51 13.22
N GLY A 157 2.06 22.03 11.98
CA GLY A 157 3.19 21.86 11.08
C GLY A 157 3.42 20.40 10.66
N LEU A 158 2.35 19.59 10.56
CA LEU A 158 2.42 18.16 10.26
C LEU A 158 2.73 17.84 8.77
N GLY A 159 2.98 18.87 7.97
CA GLY A 159 3.28 18.75 6.54
C GLY A 159 2.04 18.75 5.65
N PRO A 160 2.23 18.62 4.31
CA PRO A 160 1.12 18.58 3.38
C PRO A 160 0.35 17.26 3.54
N VAL A 161 -0.90 17.36 4.01
CA VAL A 161 -1.87 16.26 4.06
C VAL A 161 -3.01 16.60 3.11
N THR A 162 -3.25 15.75 2.12
CA THR A 162 -4.33 15.97 1.15
C THR A 162 -5.70 15.62 1.74
N ALA A 163 -6.78 16.05 1.07
CA ALA A 163 -8.15 15.75 1.51
C ALA A 163 -8.44 14.24 1.58
N ASP A 164 -7.73 13.41 0.82
CA ASP A 164 -7.90 11.95 0.79
C ASP A 164 -6.88 11.21 1.66
N GLU A 165 -6.25 11.90 2.61
CA GLU A 165 -5.25 11.32 3.52
C GLU A 165 -5.60 11.54 4.98
N PHE A 166 -5.20 10.57 5.79
CA PHE A 166 -5.23 10.64 7.24
C PHE A 166 -3.81 10.74 7.78
N ILE A 167 -3.65 11.39 8.92
CA ILE A 167 -2.38 11.40 9.64
C ILE A 167 -2.65 11.18 11.12
N SER A 168 -1.84 10.37 11.77
CA SER A 168 -1.83 10.28 13.23
C SER A 168 -0.64 11.02 13.81
N PHE A 169 -0.83 11.61 14.98
CA PHE A 169 0.24 12.30 15.67
C PHE A 169 0.09 12.19 17.18
N ARG A 170 1.17 11.80 17.84
CA ARG A 170 1.33 11.88 19.29
C ARG A 170 2.01 13.23 19.63
N PRO A 171 1.30 14.17 20.28
CA PRO A 171 1.90 15.43 20.69
C PRO A 171 3.07 15.21 21.66
N LEU A 172 4.13 16.00 21.49
CA LEU A 172 5.27 16.03 22.42
C LEU A 172 5.24 17.25 23.34
N LYS A 173 4.63 18.35 22.88
CA LYS A 173 4.55 19.60 23.65
C LYS A 173 3.22 19.72 24.35
N ALA A 174 3.22 20.36 25.52
CA ALA A 174 2.00 20.60 26.30
C ALA A 174 0.97 21.46 25.52
N ASP A 175 1.44 22.36 24.67
CA ASP A 175 0.56 23.19 23.83
C ASP A 175 -0.16 22.38 22.76
N ASP A 176 0.53 21.42 22.12
CA ASP A 176 -0.06 20.51 21.14
C ASP A 176 -1.12 19.61 21.82
N VAL A 177 -0.84 19.14 23.05
CA VAL A 177 -1.82 18.38 23.86
C VAL A 177 -3.07 19.22 24.12
N ARG A 178 -2.91 20.51 24.47
CA ARG A 178 -4.05 21.41 24.70
C ARG A 178 -4.86 21.63 23.42
N LEU A 179 -4.19 21.83 22.28
CA LEU A 179 -4.86 21.98 20.98
C LEU A 179 -5.70 20.75 20.64
N PHE A 180 -5.15 19.55 20.80
CA PHE A 180 -5.90 18.33 20.51
C PHE A 180 -7.05 18.06 21.47
N ARG A 181 -6.92 18.39 22.76
CA ARG A 181 -8.02 18.30 23.73
C ARG A 181 -9.14 19.26 23.38
N ASN A 182 -8.81 20.51 23.08
CA ASN A 182 -9.80 21.53 22.70
C ASN A 182 -10.55 21.15 21.41
N ALA A 183 -9.87 20.47 20.49
CA ALA A 183 -10.45 19.95 19.25
C ALA A 183 -11.08 18.55 19.40
N CYS A 184 -11.17 18.01 20.62
CA CYS A 184 -11.79 16.70 20.92
C CYS A 184 -11.17 15.51 20.15
N HIS A 185 -9.86 15.52 19.92
CA HIS A 185 -9.13 14.42 19.28
C HIS A 185 -8.44 13.46 20.25
N ILE A 186 -8.17 13.90 21.48
CA ILE A 186 -7.57 13.10 22.56
C ILE A 186 -8.34 13.32 23.88
N ASP A 187 -8.03 12.53 24.89
CA ASP A 187 -8.61 12.64 26.25
C ASP A 187 -7.81 13.59 27.18
#